data_AF-B3N622-F1
#
_entry.id   AF-B3N622-F1
#
_cell.length_a   1.000
_cell.length_b   1.000
_cell.length_c   1.000
_cell.angle_alpha   90.00
_cell.angle_beta   90.00
_cell.angle_gamma   90.00
#
_symmetry.space_group_name_H-M   'P 1'
#
loop_
_entity.id
_entity.type
_entity.pdbx_description
1 polymer ?
#
loop_
_entity_poly.entity_id
_entity_poly.type
_entity_poly.pdbx_seq_one_letter_code
_entity_poly.pdbx_strand_id
1 'polypeptide(L)'
;MVVAFNQSLLMGKSYVLSIEFGRSMSTDERDGYFIRHYVHSKTSEKIWYSVSHFNRNWIRNTMPSFDEPSLKATFNVTMGHHKRFQSYSNMHIQAVQPNREIQDYVWSVHEVTPLIPTHLLALSVNNFNCRYSQAASTNPVRFRTCAQSADVRETSFAAQMAPQILEFLDSLLQVALPLEKIDQLVVDDFPAAATENFGLVVYSSTQLLLREDGPMNKEKVEALELISYEMAHVWFGNLLGMDLNSDIWLTEGLAGYFKSLAMDHLQSGMGRRILLRYRESSIMYESQVGGISLVPPSSVATPNEEKQLYQKATSLIYMLIGFLGNETFYDGLRRHMWQNSFGSSTPELFWRSLQLASEREAALAKNWDVKSIMDTWTMQDGYPLVTVIRNGSEVFLTQRHALNRSSSQLWWIPLTYLIEGGSFSKNLEPRAWLSADSHSIKLNAIVPPNQWILLNLRAVGYYRVNYDEHTWQLLATTLFDDFRSINVLNRAQIVSDILFLWNQELLTWSTAFNVLKYIINEDEYEPLVAFVVGVTNGFCGISTESSFSIAKWLGIAAKWYAEFISYTFDKFVVQDPSQNLNSLDYPD
;
A
#
# COMPACT_ATOMS: atom_id res chain seq x y z
N MET A 1 5.59 -15.54 32.40
CA MET A 1 5.34 -16.77 33.18
C MET A 1 6.54 -17.68 33.01
N VAL A 2 7.06 -18.30 34.07
CA VAL A 2 8.12 -19.32 33.98
C VAL A 2 7.55 -20.62 34.50
N VAL A 3 7.58 -21.68 33.68
CA VAL A 3 7.17 -23.03 34.09
C VAL A 3 8.42 -23.82 34.42
N ALA A 4 8.62 -24.12 35.71
CA ALA A 4 9.73 -24.92 36.19
C ALA A 4 9.30 -26.38 36.40
N PHE A 5 10.12 -27.32 35.92
CA PHE A 5 9.88 -28.75 36.07
C PHE A 5 10.86 -29.35 37.07
N ASN A 6 10.41 -30.34 37.85
CA ASN A 6 11.26 -31.03 38.82
C ASN A 6 12.37 -31.88 38.17
N GLN A 7 12.27 -32.14 36.87
CA GLN A 7 13.24 -32.87 36.08
C GLN A 7 13.51 -32.14 34.77
N SER A 8 14.73 -32.24 34.27
CA SER A 8 15.09 -31.72 32.96
C SER A 8 14.30 -32.44 31.86
N LEU A 9 13.75 -31.68 30.92
CA LEU A 9 13.11 -32.24 29.72
C LEU A 9 14.19 -32.87 28.82
N LEU A 10 13.86 -33.98 28.16
CA LEU A 10 14.76 -34.71 27.29
C LEU A 10 14.60 -34.23 25.84
N MET A 11 15.73 -33.97 25.19
CA MET A 11 15.76 -33.56 23.77
C MET A 11 15.12 -34.63 22.88
N GLY A 12 14.29 -34.20 21.92
CA GLY A 12 13.61 -35.09 20.96
C GLY A 12 12.38 -35.82 21.51
N LYS A 13 11.94 -35.52 22.74
CA LYS A 13 10.66 -36.03 23.29
C LYS A 13 9.55 -34.98 23.18
N SER A 14 8.33 -35.44 22.93
CA SER A 14 7.13 -34.60 22.93
C SER A 14 6.51 -34.57 24.32
N TYR A 15 6.08 -33.39 24.75
CA TYR A 15 5.44 -33.16 26.04
C TYR A 15 4.10 -32.45 25.83
N VAL A 16 3.15 -32.69 26.75
CA VAL A 16 1.86 -31.99 26.77
C VAL A 16 1.83 -31.11 28.02
N LEU A 17 1.72 -29.80 27.81
CA LEU A 17 1.56 -28.82 28.87
C LEU A 17 0.09 -28.43 28.96
N SER A 18 -0.56 -28.72 30.08
CA SER A 18 -1.94 -28.32 30.36
C SER A 18 -1.94 -27.20 31.38
N ILE A 19 -2.57 -26.07 31.05
CA ILE A 19 -2.66 -24.89 31.91
C ILE A 19 -4.12 -24.46 31.96
N GLU A 20 -4.69 -24.45 33.15
CA GLU A 20 -5.96 -23.78 33.41
C GLU A 20 -5.68 -22.32 33.74
N PHE A 21 -6.38 -21.42 33.04
CA PHE A 21 -6.26 -19.99 33.24
C PHE A 21 -7.63 -19.33 33.06
N GLY A 22 -7.79 -18.14 33.61
CA GLY A 22 -9.03 -17.39 33.48
C GLY A 22 -8.84 -15.94 33.88
N ARG A 23 -9.64 -15.07 33.28
CA ARG A 23 -9.77 -13.66 33.66
C ARG A 23 -11.17 -13.19 33.33
N SER A 24 -11.61 -12.14 34.01
CA SER A 24 -12.83 -11.42 33.62
C SER A 24 -12.60 -10.76 32.25
N MET A 25 -13.57 -10.90 31.35
CA MET A 25 -13.57 -10.16 30.09
C MET A 25 -13.70 -8.66 30.37
N SER A 26 -12.99 -7.84 29.60
CA SER A 26 -13.02 -6.38 29.72
C SER A 26 -13.28 -5.73 28.37
N THR A 27 -13.52 -4.41 28.38
CA THR A 27 -13.62 -3.59 27.17
C THR A 27 -12.26 -3.01 26.75
N ASP A 28 -11.16 -3.29 27.44
CA ASP A 28 -9.82 -2.88 26.99
C ASP A 28 -9.39 -3.78 25.83
N GLU A 29 -9.19 -3.20 24.64
CA GLU A 29 -8.76 -3.94 23.45
C GLU A 29 -7.35 -4.52 23.56
N ARG A 30 -6.50 -3.93 24.42
CA ARG A 30 -5.12 -4.40 24.65
C ARG A 30 -5.07 -5.75 25.35
N ASP A 31 -6.21 -6.19 25.89
CA ASP A 31 -6.36 -7.51 26.44
C ASP A 31 -6.29 -8.63 25.38
N GLY A 32 -6.38 -8.28 24.10
CA GLY A 32 -6.37 -9.22 22.97
C GLY A 32 -7.76 -9.76 22.67
N TYR A 33 -8.39 -10.46 23.60
CA TYR A 33 -9.77 -10.96 23.48
C TYR A 33 -10.69 -10.18 24.42
N PHE A 34 -11.58 -9.38 23.87
CA PHE A 34 -12.33 -8.39 24.63
C PHE A 34 -13.82 -8.44 24.30
N ILE A 35 -14.62 -7.76 25.12
CA ILE A 35 -16.05 -7.60 24.88
C ILE A 35 -16.39 -6.19 24.43
N ARG A 36 -17.44 -6.11 23.62
CA ARG A 36 -18.11 -4.90 23.19
C ARG A 36 -19.61 -5.11 23.31
N HIS A 37 -20.38 -4.06 23.10
CA HIS A 37 -21.83 -4.16 23.11
C HIS A 37 -22.44 -3.24 22.09
N TYR A 38 -23.66 -3.57 21.71
CA TYR A 38 -24.55 -2.67 20.99
C TYR A 38 -25.92 -2.63 21.67
N VAL A 39 -26.72 -1.63 21.31
CA VAL A 39 -28.09 -1.49 21.81
C VAL A 39 -29.05 -2.01 20.76
N HIS A 40 -29.83 -3.04 21.11
CA HIS A 40 -30.78 -3.63 20.18
C HIS A 40 -31.89 -2.63 19.84
N SER A 41 -32.05 -2.31 18.56
CA SER A 41 -32.91 -1.21 18.08
C SER A 41 -34.39 -1.35 18.44
N LYS A 42 -34.90 -2.57 18.67
CA LYS A 42 -36.31 -2.82 19.01
C LYS A 42 -36.60 -2.98 20.50
N THR A 43 -35.65 -3.54 21.26
CA THR A 43 -35.86 -3.88 22.67
C THR A 43 -35.12 -2.92 23.61
N SER A 44 -34.23 -2.08 23.08
CA SER A 44 -33.33 -1.21 23.84
C SER A 44 -32.42 -1.97 24.81
N GLU A 45 -32.29 -3.29 24.64
CA GLU A 45 -31.43 -4.13 25.46
C GLU A 45 -29.98 -4.03 25.01
N LYS A 46 -29.07 -4.02 25.98
CA LYS A 46 -27.63 -4.08 25.75
C LYS A 46 -27.23 -5.51 25.42
N ILE A 47 -26.81 -5.75 24.18
CA ILE A 47 -26.33 -7.06 23.73
C ILE A 47 -24.80 -7.03 23.68
N TRP A 48 -24.18 -7.92 24.44
CA TRP A 48 -22.73 -8.08 24.47
C TRP A 48 -22.26 -9.10 23.45
N TYR A 49 -21.10 -8.84 22.86
CA TYR A 49 -20.39 -9.77 22.00
C TYR A 49 -18.89 -9.73 22.33
N SER A 50 -18.16 -10.78 21.97
CA SER A 50 -16.71 -10.84 22.10
C SER A 50 -16.02 -10.87 20.75
N VAL A 51 -14.81 -10.33 20.69
CA VAL A 51 -13.96 -10.36 19.50
C VAL A 51 -12.49 -10.31 19.91
N SER A 52 -11.61 -10.92 19.11
CA SER A 52 -10.17 -10.92 19.32
C SER A 52 -9.46 -9.96 18.37
N HIS A 53 -8.40 -9.33 18.85
CA HIS A 53 -7.37 -8.66 18.08
C HIS A 53 -6.01 -8.99 18.71
N PHE A 54 -5.30 -9.95 18.11
CA PHE A 54 -4.05 -10.49 18.67
C PHE A 54 -2.78 -9.91 18.04
N ASN A 55 -2.93 -9.06 17.02
CA ASN A 55 -1.82 -8.29 16.44
C ASN A 55 -1.12 -7.46 17.53
N ARG A 56 0.14 -7.09 17.28
CA ARG A 56 1.02 -6.39 18.24
C ARG A 56 1.25 -7.15 19.56
N ASN A 57 1.34 -8.49 19.48
CA ASN A 57 1.68 -9.35 20.61
C ASN A 57 0.63 -9.33 21.75
N TRP A 58 -0.65 -9.14 21.45
CA TRP A 58 -1.70 -9.03 22.48
C TRP A 58 -2.33 -10.36 22.89
N ILE A 59 -2.11 -11.44 22.15
CA ILE A 59 -2.59 -12.79 22.55
C ILE A 59 -2.04 -13.22 23.91
N ARG A 60 -0.83 -12.81 24.28
CA ARG A 60 -0.21 -13.11 25.58
C ARG A 60 -0.98 -12.52 26.77
N ASN A 61 -1.84 -11.53 26.54
CA ASN A 61 -2.75 -10.96 27.54
C ASN A 61 -4.06 -11.76 27.65
N THR A 62 -4.36 -12.61 26.67
CA THR A 62 -5.52 -13.51 26.66
C THR A 62 -5.18 -14.91 27.14
N MET A 63 -4.10 -15.51 26.64
CA MET A 63 -3.73 -16.87 26.95
C MET A 63 -2.20 -17.09 26.93
N PRO A 64 -1.65 -17.97 27.79
CA PRO A 64 -0.26 -18.36 27.72
C PRO A 64 0.06 -19.00 26.36
N SER A 65 1.02 -18.43 25.64
CA SER A 65 1.42 -18.87 24.31
C SER A 65 2.88 -18.51 24.03
N PHE A 66 3.49 -19.20 23.06
CA PHE A 66 4.78 -18.83 22.49
C PHE A 66 4.54 -17.80 21.39
N ASP A 67 4.41 -16.54 21.80
CA ASP A 67 3.92 -15.45 20.96
C ASP A 67 5.02 -14.79 20.12
N GLU A 68 5.55 -15.58 19.18
CA GLU A 68 6.50 -15.15 18.13
C GLU A 68 6.02 -15.66 16.76
N PRO A 69 6.12 -14.87 15.67
CA PRO A 69 5.60 -15.27 14.35
C PRO A 69 6.19 -16.57 13.79
N SER A 70 7.47 -16.86 14.07
CA SER A 70 8.16 -18.08 13.64
C SER A 70 7.65 -19.34 14.37
N LEU A 71 7.06 -19.20 15.56
CA LEU A 71 6.60 -20.31 16.40
C LEU A 71 5.16 -20.72 16.05
N LYS A 72 4.97 -21.12 14.79
CA LYS A 72 3.66 -21.52 14.26
C LYS A 72 3.15 -22.81 14.89
N ALA A 73 1.85 -22.90 15.08
CA ALA A 73 1.18 -24.06 15.64
C ALA A 73 -0.18 -24.29 14.97
N THR A 74 -0.70 -25.51 15.10
CA THR A 74 -2.10 -25.81 14.81
C THR A 74 -2.96 -25.49 16.03
N PHE A 75 -4.13 -24.91 15.82
CA PHE A 75 -5.07 -24.56 16.89
C PHE A 75 -6.32 -25.41 16.78
N ASN A 76 -6.63 -26.13 17.86
CA ASN A 76 -7.90 -26.84 18.04
C ASN A 76 -8.76 -26.04 19.02
N VAL A 77 -9.73 -25.29 18.47
CA VAL A 77 -10.53 -24.32 19.25
C VAL A 77 -11.87 -24.94 19.61
N THR A 78 -12.18 -24.96 20.91
CA THR A 78 -13.53 -25.27 21.42
C THR A 78 -14.03 -24.11 22.25
N MET A 79 -15.20 -23.57 21.92
CA MET A 79 -15.76 -22.38 22.54
C MET A 79 -17.08 -22.70 23.24
N GLY A 80 -17.14 -22.40 24.54
CA GLY A 80 -18.35 -22.54 25.35
C GLY A 80 -19.16 -21.25 25.31
N HIS A 81 -20.41 -21.32 24.90
CA HIS A 81 -21.29 -20.15 24.83
C HIS A 81 -22.77 -20.52 25.01
N HIS A 82 -23.59 -19.54 25.35
CA HIS A 82 -25.04 -19.72 25.39
C HIS A 82 -25.57 -20.01 23.99
N LYS A 83 -26.55 -20.92 23.86
CA LYS A 83 -27.21 -21.33 22.59
C LYS A 83 -27.87 -20.21 21.76
N ARG A 84 -27.94 -18.98 22.29
CA ARG A 84 -28.47 -17.79 21.61
C ARG A 84 -27.41 -17.06 20.77
N PHE A 85 -26.14 -17.38 20.99
CA PHE A 85 -25.00 -16.83 20.28
C PHE A 85 -24.40 -17.91 19.37
N GLN A 86 -23.59 -17.46 18.41
CA GLN A 86 -22.81 -18.28 17.52
C GLN A 86 -21.32 -18.06 17.76
N SER A 87 -20.56 -19.14 17.60
CA SER A 87 -19.11 -19.17 17.67
C SER A 87 -18.47 -18.89 16.30
N TYR A 88 -17.46 -18.03 16.27
CA TYR A 88 -16.66 -17.72 15.10
C TYR A 88 -15.18 -17.90 15.44
N SER A 89 -14.46 -18.61 14.58
CA SER A 89 -13.01 -18.76 14.64
C SER A 89 -12.47 -18.97 13.22
N ASN A 90 -11.18 -19.26 13.08
CA ASN A 90 -10.50 -19.42 11.79
C ASN A 90 -11.16 -20.48 10.90
N MET A 91 -11.50 -21.65 11.48
CA MET A 91 -12.06 -22.78 10.75
C MET A 91 -13.56 -22.97 10.98
N HIS A 92 -14.20 -23.83 10.17
CA HIS A 92 -15.61 -24.16 10.30
C HIS A 92 -15.93 -24.90 11.62
N ILE A 93 -17.19 -24.87 12.04
CA ILE A 93 -17.64 -25.62 13.21
C ILE A 93 -17.85 -27.09 12.79
N GLN A 94 -17.06 -27.99 13.37
CA GLN A 94 -17.17 -29.42 13.15
C GLN A 94 -18.37 -30.02 13.90
N ALA A 95 -18.61 -29.59 15.13
CA ALA A 95 -19.70 -30.09 15.97
C ALA A 95 -20.15 -29.07 17.01
N VAL A 96 -21.44 -29.09 17.35
CA VAL A 96 -22.01 -28.36 18.50
C VAL A 96 -22.55 -29.36 19.50
N GLN A 97 -22.00 -29.36 20.71
CA GLN A 97 -22.35 -30.31 21.76
C GLN A 97 -23.03 -29.58 22.93
N PRO A 98 -24.05 -30.15 23.59
CA PRO A 98 -24.66 -29.53 24.76
C PRO A 98 -23.65 -29.45 25.92
N ASN A 99 -23.61 -28.33 26.62
CA ASN A 99 -22.87 -28.23 27.88
C ASN A 99 -23.68 -28.97 28.97
N ARG A 100 -23.05 -29.94 29.64
CA ARG A 100 -23.71 -30.76 30.67
C ARG A 100 -23.78 -30.08 32.03
N GLU A 101 -22.96 -29.07 32.26
CA GLU A 101 -22.81 -28.39 33.55
C GLU A 101 -23.62 -27.09 33.61
N ILE A 102 -23.71 -26.38 32.49
CA ILE A 102 -24.39 -25.08 32.40
C ILE A 102 -25.59 -25.21 31.47
N GLN A 103 -26.79 -25.04 32.03
CA GLN A 103 -28.04 -25.07 31.26
C GLN A 103 -28.03 -24.01 30.15
N ASP A 104 -28.56 -24.38 28.98
CA ASP A 104 -28.65 -23.53 27.76
C ASP A 104 -27.31 -23.10 27.14
N TYR A 105 -26.19 -23.66 27.61
CA TYR A 105 -24.88 -23.50 26.98
C TYR A 105 -24.54 -24.70 26.09
N VAL A 106 -23.69 -24.43 25.10
CA VAL A 106 -23.16 -25.41 24.15
C VAL A 106 -21.65 -25.22 24.00
N TRP A 107 -20.98 -26.27 23.58
CA TRP A 107 -19.59 -26.30 23.15
C TRP A 107 -19.55 -26.39 21.62
N SER A 108 -19.09 -25.32 20.97
CA SER A 108 -18.81 -25.32 19.54
C SER A 108 -17.36 -25.74 19.31
N VAL A 109 -17.18 -26.90 18.69
CA VAL A 109 -15.87 -27.47 18.34
C VAL A 109 -15.55 -27.07 16.90
N HIS A 110 -14.50 -26.29 16.71
CA HIS A 110 -14.00 -25.89 15.39
C HIS A 110 -13.01 -26.92 14.86
N GLU A 111 -12.89 -27.01 13.54
CA GLU A 111 -11.83 -27.80 12.91
C GLU A 111 -10.44 -27.25 13.24
N VAL A 112 -9.45 -28.12 13.17
CA VAL A 112 -8.06 -27.76 13.49
C VAL A 112 -7.49 -26.87 12.38
N THR A 113 -6.88 -25.74 12.76
CA THR A 113 -6.22 -24.86 11.78
C THR A 113 -5.01 -25.54 11.14
N PRO A 114 -4.57 -25.10 9.94
CA PRO A 114 -3.20 -25.35 9.52
C PRO A 114 -2.20 -24.67 10.48
N LEU A 115 -0.91 -24.86 10.23
CA LEU A 115 0.16 -24.18 10.97
C LEU A 115 0.05 -22.67 10.72
N ILE A 116 -0.39 -21.93 11.74
CA ILE A 116 -0.48 -20.46 11.71
C ILE A 116 0.27 -19.87 12.91
N PRO A 117 0.79 -18.64 12.80
CA PRO A 117 1.28 -17.90 13.95
C PRO A 117 0.15 -17.50 14.90
N THR A 118 0.51 -17.23 16.16
CA THR A 118 -0.43 -16.89 17.24
C THR A 118 -1.29 -15.66 16.96
N HIS A 119 -0.73 -14.63 16.32
CA HIS A 119 -1.44 -13.37 16.04
C HIS A 119 -2.59 -13.53 15.03
N LEU A 120 -2.59 -14.58 14.20
CA LEU A 120 -3.67 -14.86 13.25
C LEU A 120 -4.80 -15.71 13.85
N LEU A 121 -4.68 -16.18 15.10
CA LEU A 121 -5.80 -16.85 15.76
C LEU A 121 -6.93 -15.85 15.97
N ALA A 122 -8.15 -16.24 15.65
CA ALA A 122 -9.30 -15.38 15.82
C ALA A 122 -10.44 -16.08 16.55
N LEU A 123 -11.08 -15.36 17.48
CA LEU A 123 -12.12 -15.84 18.36
C LEU A 123 -13.21 -14.76 18.49
N SER A 124 -14.46 -15.13 18.26
CA SER A 124 -15.61 -14.26 18.51
C SER A 124 -16.85 -15.07 18.87
N VAL A 125 -17.60 -14.59 19.87
CA VAL A 125 -18.93 -15.09 20.20
C VAL A 125 -19.90 -13.92 20.07
N ASN A 126 -20.83 -14.02 19.13
CA ASN A 126 -21.79 -12.97 18.83
C ASN A 126 -23.11 -13.56 18.32
N ASN A 127 -24.16 -12.75 18.25
CA ASN A 127 -25.47 -13.11 17.72
C ASN A 127 -25.81 -12.26 16.49
N PHE A 128 -24.80 -11.95 15.68
CA PHE A 128 -24.93 -11.13 14.48
C PHE A 128 -25.78 -11.80 13.40
N ASN A 129 -26.32 -10.96 12.52
CA ASN A 129 -26.97 -11.42 11.30
C ASN A 129 -25.93 -11.41 10.18
N CYS A 130 -25.99 -12.42 9.31
CA CYS A 130 -25.03 -12.57 8.22
C CYS A 130 -25.70 -12.54 6.85
N ARG A 131 -25.01 -11.95 5.88
CA ARG A 131 -25.23 -12.16 4.45
C ARG A 131 -24.29 -13.24 3.96
N TYR A 132 -24.81 -14.18 3.18
CA TYR A 132 -24.02 -15.27 2.61
C TYR A 132 -23.69 -14.96 1.15
N SER A 133 -22.46 -15.24 0.76
CA SER A 133 -21.98 -15.19 -0.62
C SER A 133 -20.95 -16.30 -0.83
N GLN A 134 -20.48 -16.48 -2.06
CA GLN A 134 -19.49 -17.50 -2.37
C GLN A 134 -18.65 -17.09 -3.56
N ALA A 135 -17.41 -17.57 -3.61
CA ALA A 135 -16.57 -17.44 -4.79
C ALA A 135 -17.08 -18.37 -5.91
N ALA A 136 -17.05 -17.92 -7.15
CA ALA A 136 -17.33 -18.71 -8.35
C ALA A 136 -16.08 -19.52 -8.77
N SER A 137 -15.78 -20.59 -8.03
CA SER A 137 -14.69 -21.52 -8.36
C SER A 137 -15.14 -22.99 -8.32
N THR A 138 -14.28 -23.90 -8.80
CA THR A 138 -14.53 -25.35 -8.76
C THR A 138 -14.65 -25.90 -7.34
N ASN A 139 -13.95 -25.29 -6.39
CA ASN A 139 -14.07 -25.54 -4.94
C ASN A 139 -14.39 -24.20 -4.24
N PRO A 140 -15.67 -23.78 -4.23
CA PRO A 140 -16.04 -22.41 -3.88
C PRO A 140 -15.82 -22.13 -2.39
N VAL A 141 -14.97 -21.14 -2.09
CA VAL A 141 -14.84 -20.59 -0.73
C VAL A 141 -16.14 -19.88 -0.36
N ARG A 142 -16.74 -20.30 0.74
CA ARG A 142 -18.00 -19.73 1.23
C ARG A 142 -17.73 -18.49 2.07
N PHE A 143 -18.47 -17.43 1.82
CA PHE A 143 -18.39 -16.20 2.58
C PHE A 143 -19.63 -16.00 3.44
N ARG A 144 -19.42 -15.49 4.65
CA ARG A 144 -20.49 -14.84 5.40
C ARG A 144 -20.00 -13.51 5.96
N THR A 145 -20.72 -12.44 5.64
CA THR A 145 -20.46 -11.10 6.14
C THR A 145 -21.49 -10.78 7.21
N CYS A 146 -21.05 -10.63 8.44
CA CYS A 146 -21.89 -10.54 9.62
C CYS A 146 -21.71 -9.20 10.31
N ALA A 147 -22.83 -8.60 10.72
CA ALA A 147 -22.87 -7.38 11.50
C ALA A 147 -24.07 -7.41 12.46
N GLN A 148 -24.18 -6.40 13.31
CA GLN A 148 -25.38 -6.22 14.12
C GLN A 148 -26.63 -6.16 13.23
N SER A 149 -27.77 -6.66 13.74
CA SER A 149 -28.97 -6.89 12.92
C SER A 149 -29.52 -5.62 12.26
N ALA A 150 -29.23 -4.44 12.82
CA ALA A 150 -29.61 -3.15 12.23
C ALA A 150 -28.81 -2.83 10.95
N ASP A 151 -27.56 -3.27 10.88
CA ASP A 151 -26.57 -2.81 9.89
C ASP A 151 -26.20 -3.88 8.88
N VAL A 152 -26.66 -5.12 9.06
CA VAL A 152 -26.37 -6.24 8.14
C VAL A 152 -26.68 -5.90 6.67
N ARG A 153 -27.66 -5.03 6.41
CA ARG A 153 -27.98 -4.56 5.05
C ARG A 153 -26.90 -3.66 4.46
N GLU A 154 -26.18 -2.91 5.27
CA GLU A 154 -25.10 -2.01 4.84
C GLU A 154 -23.78 -2.75 4.57
N THR A 155 -23.74 -4.06 4.85
CA THR A 155 -22.58 -4.92 4.54
C THR A 155 -22.59 -5.52 3.14
N SER A 156 -23.64 -5.27 2.35
CA SER A 156 -23.85 -5.92 1.04
C SER A 156 -22.72 -5.68 0.05
N PHE A 157 -22.13 -4.48 0.09
CA PHE A 157 -21.00 -4.13 -0.76
C PHE A 157 -19.82 -5.08 -0.50
N ALA A 158 -19.41 -5.26 0.75
CA ALA A 158 -18.34 -6.17 1.13
C ALA A 158 -18.68 -7.65 0.83
N ALA A 159 -19.92 -8.06 1.10
CA ALA A 159 -20.38 -9.40 0.80
C ALA A 159 -20.33 -9.73 -0.70
N GLN A 160 -20.49 -8.74 -1.57
CA GLN A 160 -20.43 -8.89 -3.02
C GLN A 160 -19.01 -8.79 -3.59
N MET A 161 -18.19 -7.88 -3.07
CA MET A 161 -16.86 -7.60 -3.62
C MET A 161 -15.79 -8.60 -3.17
N ALA A 162 -15.80 -9.03 -1.90
CA ALA A 162 -14.75 -9.90 -1.37
C ALA A 162 -14.60 -11.24 -2.15
N PRO A 163 -15.68 -11.96 -2.51
CA PRO A 163 -15.54 -13.17 -3.32
C PRO A 163 -14.94 -12.92 -4.71
N GLN A 164 -15.36 -11.85 -5.40
CA GLN A 164 -14.84 -11.50 -6.73
C GLN A 164 -13.34 -11.16 -6.68
N ILE A 165 -12.90 -10.47 -5.63
CA ILE A 165 -11.47 -10.17 -5.42
C ILE A 165 -10.69 -11.46 -5.16
N LEU A 166 -11.20 -12.33 -4.28
CA LEU A 166 -10.56 -13.61 -3.99
C LEU A 166 -10.42 -14.46 -5.25
N GLU A 167 -11.46 -14.53 -6.09
CA GLU A 167 -11.43 -15.23 -7.38
C GLU A 167 -10.36 -14.67 -8.33
N PHE A 168 -10.30 -13.34 -8.45
CA PHE A 168 -9.30 -12.68 -9.28
C PHE A 168 -7.88 -13.02 -8.81
N LEU A 169 -7.62 -12.89 -7.51
CA LEU A 169 -6.31 -13.19 -6.93
C LEU A 169 -5.95 -14.68 -7.03
N ASP A 170 -6.91 -15.59 -6.82
CA ASP A 170 -6.72 -17.03 -6.98
C ASP A 170 -6.34 -17.39 -8.42
N SER A 171 -7.04 -16.81 -9.40
CA SER A 171 -6.74 -17.01 -10.83
C SER A 171 -5.35 -16.51 -11.24
N LEU A 172 -4.89 -15.44 -10.60
CA LEU A 172 -3.61 -14.79 -10.85
C LEU A 172 -2.45 -15.55 -10.20
N LEU A 173 -2.62 -15.94 -8.93
CA LEU A 173 -1.59 -16.59 -8.12
C LEU A 173 -1.46 -18.08 -8.43
N GLN A 174 -2.57 -18.75 -8.78
CA GLN A 174 -2.63 -20.18 -9.11
C GLN A 174 -2.02 -21.06 -8.00
N VAL A 175 -2.31 -20.70 -6.75
CA VAL A 175 -1.91 -21.47 -5.55
C VAL A 175 -3.15 -21.70 -4.72
N ALA A 176 -3.54 -22.98 -4.61
CA ALA A 176 -4.75 -23.39 -3.92
C ALA A 176 -4.72 -23.01 -2.44
N LEU A 177 -5.80 -22.40 -1.98
CA LEU A 177 -6.03 -22.09 -0.58
C LEU A 177 -6.73 -23.26 0.13
N PRO A 178 -6.24 -23.72 1.30
CA PRO A 178 -6.93 -24.75 2.09
C PRO A 178 -8.00 -24.13 3.00
N LEU A 179 -8.84 -23.25 2.44
CA LEU A 179 -9.94 -22.62 3.15
C LEU A 179 -11.26 -23.01 2.49
N GLU A 180 -12.18 -23.56 3.28
CA GLU A 180 -13.56 -23.79 2.83
C GLU A 180 -14.44 -22.54 3.00
N LYS A 181 -14.02 -21.62 3.89
CA LYS A 181 -14.79 -20.44 4.25
C LYS A 181 -13.92 -19.24 4.61
N ILE A 182 -14.47 -18.05 4.40
CA ILE A 182 -13.98 -16.78 4.95
C ILE A 182 -15.16 -16.06 5.61
N ASP A 183 -15.05 -15.84 6.91
CA ASP A 183 -16.00 -15.05 7.66
C ASP A 183 -15.53 -13.59 7.68
N GLN A 184 -16.45 -12.64 7.51
CA GLN A 184 -16.18 -11.21 7.60
C GLN A 184 -17.05 -10.63 8.73
N LEU A 185 -16.45 -10.19 9.84
CA LEU A 185 -17.18 -9.55 10.93
C LEU A 185 -17.03 -8.04 10.82
N VAL A 186 -18.14 -7.30 10.89
CA VAL A 186 -18.13 -5.85 10.97
C VAL A 186 -18.52 -5.45 12.38
N VAL A 187 -17.61 -4.78 13.08
CA VAL A 187 -17.77 -4.45 14.51
C VAL A 187 -17.48 -2.97 14.78
N ASP A 188 -18.22 -2.42 15.73
CA ASP A 188 -18.02 -1.04 16.20
C ASP A 188 -16.79 -0.94 17.11
N ASP A 189 -16.13 0.22 17.12
CA ASP A 189 -14.99 0.55 17.99
C ASP A 189 -13.86 -0.52 17.97
N PHE A 190 -13.52 -1.01 16.77
CA PHE A 190 -12.39 -1.90 16.54
C PHE A 190 -11.06 -1.11 16.54
N PRO A 191 -9.97 -1.60 17.17
CA PRO A 191 -8.69 -0.88 17.28
C PRO A 191 -7.95 -0.67 15.95
N ALA A 192 -8.36 -1.34 14.88
CA ALA A 192 -7.77 -1.24 13.55
C ALA A 192 -8.85 -1.01 12.49
N ALA A 193 -8.43 -0.63 11.27
CA ALA A 193 -9.35 -0.57 10.13
C ALA A 193 -9.89 -1.96 9.79
N ALA A 194 -9.00 -2.95 9.78
CA ALA A 194 -9.32 -4.37 9.67
C ALA A 194 -8.24 -5.24 10.33
N THR A 195 -8.48 -6.55 10.39
CA THR A 195 -7.48 -7.56 10.74
C THR A 195 -7.71 -8.81 9.92
N GLU A 196 -6.64 -9.28 9.30
CA GLU A 196 -6.53 -10.27 8.23
C GLU A 196 -6.55 -11.73 8.72
N ASN A 197 -7.12 -12.00 9.91
CA ASN A 197 -6.98 -13.32 10.52
C ASN A 197 -7.45 -14.44 9.57
N PHE A 198 -6.70 -15.55 9.55
CA PHE A 198 -6.91 -16.62 8.58
C PHE A 198 -8.33 -17.20 8.64
N GLY A 199 -9.13 -16.98 7.60
CA GLY A 199 -10.53 -17.45 7.53
C GLY A 199 -11.54 -16.64 8.35
N LEU A 200 -11.12 -15.59 9.08
CA LEU A 200 -12.00 -14.70 9.86
C LEU A 200 -11.47 -13.26 9.84
N VAL A 201 -11.86 -12.49 8.84
CA VAL A 201 -11.50 -11.07 8.72
C VAL A 201 -12.43 -10.23 9.59
N VAL A 202 -11.87 -9.29 10.35
CA VAL A 202 -12.65 -8.36 11.18
C VAL A 202 -12.44 -6.95 10.66
N TYR A 203 -13.51 -6.21 10.42
CA TYR A 203 -13.52 -4.84 9.92
C TYR A 203 -14.12 -3.90 10.97
N SER A 204 -13.58 -2.68 11.05
CA SER A 204 -14.27 -1.57 11.73
C SER A 204 -15.51 -1.15 10.93
N SER A 205 -16.63 -0.95 11.61
CA SER A 205 -17.88 -0.49 11.00
C SER A 205 -17.73 0.82 10.23
N THR A 206 -16.90 1.73 10.72
CA THR A 206 -16.58 3.02 10.07
C THR A 206 -15.97 2.88 8.67
N GLN A 207 -15.39 1.71 8.35
CA GLN A 207 -14.71 1.46 7.08
C GLN A 207 -15.57 0.68 6.09
N LEU A 208 -16.58 -0.06 6.55
CA LEU A 208 -17.26 -1.08 5.74
C LEU A 208 -18.78 -0.92 5.65
N LEU A 209 -19.43 -0.24 6.60
CA LEU A 209 -20.87 -0.01 6.53
C LEU A 209 -21.15 1.05 5.47
N LEU A 210 -21.78 0.61 4.38
CA LEU A 210 -22.06 1.42 3.21
C LEU A 210 -23.53 1.29 2.83
N ARG A 211 -24.18 2.43 2.61
CA ARG A 211 -25.53 2.45 2.06
C ARG A 211 -25.48 1.95 0.60
N GLU A 212 -26.32 0.96 0.29
CA GLU A 212 -26.29 0.24 -1.00
C GLU A 212 -26.44 1.20 -2.20
N ASP A 213 -27.30 2.22 -2.07
CA ASP A 213 -27.71 3.08 -3.17
C ASP A 213 -26.66 4.13 -3.56
N GLY A 214 -26.49 4.33 -4.88
CA GLY A 214 -25.73 5.45 -5.44
C GLY A 214 -24.42 5.04 -6.12
N PRO A 215 -23.85 5.97 -6.92
CA PRO A 215 -22.63 5.72 -7.68
C PRO A 215 -21.43 5.43 -6.76
N MET A 216 -20.34 4.96 -7.36
CA MET A 216 -19.07 4.80 -6.67
C MET A 216 -18.63 6.16 -6.09
N ASN A 217 -18.56 6.26 -4.77
CA ASN A 217 -18.13 7.45 -4.05
C ASN A 217 -16.80 7.17 -3.34
N LYS A 218 -16.24 8.18 -2.66
CA LYS A 218 -14.97 8.07 -1.95
C LYS A 218 -14.98 6.93 -0.91
N GLU A 219 -16.03 6.82 -0.11
CA GLU A 219 -16.17 5.80 0.95
C GLU A 219 -16.19 4.38 0.37
N LYS A 220 -16.96 4.15 -0.71
CA LYS A 220 -16.98 2.86 -1.43
C LYS A 220 -15.60 2.50 -1.99
N VAL A 221 -14.83 3.49 -2.45
CA VAL A 221 -13.46 3.26 -2.97
C VAL A 221 -12.51 2.88 -1.83
N GLU A 222 -12.60 3.56 -0.69
CA GLU A 222 -11.77 3.28 0.49
C GLU A 222 -12.10 1.89 1.06
N ALA A 223 -13.38 1.53 1.16
CA ALA A 223 -13.81 0.20 1.55
C ALA A 223 -13.33 -0.87 0.56
N LEU A 224 -13.42 -0.62 -0.75
CA LEU A 224 -12.94 -1.54 -1.77
C LEU A 224 -11.42 -1.75 -1.69
N GLU A 225 -10.67 -0.68 -1.45
CA GLU A 225 -9.22 -0.75 -1.24
C GLU A 225 -8.88 -1.60 -0.01
N LEU A 226 -9.62 -1.41 1.10
CA LEU A 226 -9.45 -2.19 2.32
C LEU A 226 -9.80 -3.68 2.11
N ILE A 227 -10.96 -4.00 1.53
CA ILE A 227 -11.34 -5.39 1.22
C ILE A 227 -10.29 -6.04 0.31
N SER A 228 -9.81 -5.32 -0.70
CA SER A 228 -8.78 -5.81 -1.61
C SER A 228 -7.46 -6.11 -0.89
N TYR A 229 -7.13 -5.35 0.15
CA TYR A 229 -5.94 -5.55 0.96
C TYR A 229 -6.06 -6.80 1.82
N GLU A 230 -7.17 -6.94 2.56
CA GLU A 230 -7.43 -8.12 3.41
C GLU A 230 -7.50 -9.42 2.61
N MET A 231 -8.07 -9.38 1.39
CA MET A 231 -8.09 -10.55 0.51
C MET A 231 -6.69 -10.93 0.00
N ALA A 232 -5.82 -9.95 -0.24
CA ALA A 232 -4.42 -10.23 -0.59
C ALA A 232 -3.65 -10.87 0.58
N HIS A 233 -3.94 -10.47 1.82
CA HIS A 233 -3.31 -11.04 3.02
C HIS A 233 -3.62 -12.53 3.24
N VAL A 234 -4.68 -13.07 2.61
CA VAL A 234 -4.96 -14.51 2.59
C VAL A 234 -3.77 -15.31 2.04
N TRP A 235 -3.04 -14.76 1.07
CA TRP A 235 -1.77 -15.33 0.62
C TRP A 235 -0.56 -14.71 1.34
N PHE A 236 -0.51 -13.39 1.48
CA PHE A 236 0.66 -12.66 1.99
C PHE A 236 0.49 -12.27 3.47
N GLY A 237 1.03 -13.07 4.38
CA GLY A 237 0.83 -12.93 5.83
C GLY A 237 0.24 -14.22 6.41
N ASN A 238 -0.79 -14.75 5.76
CA ASN A 238 -1.45 -15.98 6.20
C ASN A 238 -0.79 -17.25 5.65
N LEU A 239 -0.83 -17.46 4.32
CA LEU A 239 -0.20 -18.62 3.68
C LEU A 239 1.33 -18.50 3.72
N LEU A 240 1.85 -17.35 3.27
CA LEU A 240 3.25 -16.95 3.40
C LEU A 240 3.40 -16.09 4.65
N GLY A 241 3.61 -16.71 5.80
CA GLY A 241 3.83 -15.98 7.05
C GLY A 241 5.29 -15.57 7.24
N MET A 242 5.50 -14.41 7.86
CA MET A 242 6.84 -13.91 8.22
C MET A 242 7.55 -14.80 9.25
N ASP A 243 8.88 -14.79 9.24
CA ASP A 243 9.70 -15.45 10.28
C ASP A 243 9.91 -14.51 11.47
N LEU A 244 10.39 -13.30 11.18
CA LEU A 244 10.65 -12.25 12.16
C LEU A 244 9.73 -11.06 11.92
N ASN A 245 9.41 -10.31 12.98
CA ASN A 245 8.66 -9.07 12.86
C ASN A 245 9.38 -8.01 11.99
N SER A 246 10.71 -8.10 11.85
CA SER A 246 11.49 -7.26 10.93
C SER A 246 11.15 -7.47 9.46
N ASP A 247 10.54 -8.61 9.12
CA ASP A 247 10.26 -9.01 7.73
C ASP A 247 8.84 -8.66 7.29
N ILE A 248 8.05 -8.02 8.17
CA ILE A 248 6.66 -7.63 7.91
C ILE A 248 6.51 -6.80 6.62
N TRP A 249 7.52 -5.99 6.29
CA TRP A 249 7.51 -5.18 5.07
C TRP A 249 7.32 -6.02 3.81
N LEU A 250 7.78 -7.28 3.79
CA LEU A 250 7.68 -8.15 2.62
C LEU A 250 6.23 -8.60 2.40
N THR A 251 5.55 -9.03 3.47
CA THR A 251 4.15 -9.45 3.40
C THR A 251 3.24 -8.26 3.07
N GLU A 252 3.46 -7.12 3.72
CA GLU A 252 2.71 -5.87 3.49
C GLU A 252 2.96 -5.30 2.08
N GLY A 253 4.22 -5.34 1.61
CA GLY A 253 4.59 -4.87 0.28
C GLY A 253 3.97 -5.72 -0.83
N LEU A 254 3.96 -7.05 -0.68
CA LEU A 254 3.28 -7.95 -1.61
C LEU A 254 1.76 -7.75 -1.56
N ALA A 255 1.15 -7.73 -0.37
CA ALA A 255 -0.27 -7.45 -0.22
C ALA A 255 -0.67 -6.13 -0.88
N GLY A 256 0.16 -5.08 -0.72
CA GLY A 256 -0.08 -3.75 -1.29
C GLY A 256 -0.03 -3.75 -2.82
N TYR A 257 0.88 -4.52 -3.40
CA TYR A 257 0.97 -4.69 -4.85
C TYR A 257 -0.25 -5.46 -5.39
N PHE A 258 -0.60 -6.60 -4.79
CA PHE A 258 -1.73 -7.42 -5.26
C PHE A 258 -3.08 -6.73 -5.06
N LYS A 259 -3.22 -5.95 -3.99
CA LYS A 259 -4.35 -5.03 -3.81
C LYS A 259 -4.45 -4.05 -4.98
N SER A 260 -3.34 -3.46 -5.43
CA SER A 260 -3.36 -2.52 -6.55
C SER A 260 -3.88 -3.18 -7.83
N LEU A 261 -3.55 -4.47 -8.06
CA LEU A 261 -4.05 -5.24 -9.20
C LEU A 261 -5.54 -5.55 -9.06
N ALA A 262 -6.00 -5.96 -7.88
CA ALA A 262 -7.42 -6.20 -7.61
C ALA A 262 -8.26 -4.92 -7.81
N MET A 263 -7.76 -3.78 -7.35
CA MET A 263 -8.38 -2.48 -7.55
C MET A 263 -8.44 -2.10 -9.04
N ASP A 264 -7.40 -2.39 -9.82
CA ASP A 264 -7.39 -2.11 -11.25
C ASP A 264 -8.35 -3.03 -12.03
N HIS A 265 -8.47 -4.28 -11.60
CA HIS A 265 -9.39 -5.26 -12.18
C HIS A 265 -10.85 -4.82 -12.03
N LEU A 266 -11.22 -4.33 -10.85
CA LEU A 266 -12.59 -3.87 -10.57
C LEU A 266 -12.86 -2.44 -11.05
N GLN A 267 -11.84 -1.58 -11.02
CA GLN A 267 -11.94 -0.19 -11.45
C GLN A 267 -10.67 0.24 -12.19
N SER A 268 -10.69 0.08 -13.51
CA SER A 268 -9.58 0.40 -14.41
C SER A 268 -8.94 1.77 -14.13
N GLY A 269 -7.62 1.77 -13.98
CA GLY A 269 -6.82 2.96 -13.71
C GLY A 269 -6.63 3.25 -12.21
N MET A 270 -7.32 2.56 -11.30
CA MET A 270 -7.11 2.75 -9.86
C MET A 270 -5.81 2.13 -9.37
N GLY A 271 -5.38 0.98 -9.92
CA GLY A 271 -4.14 0.33 -9.49
C GLY A 271 -2.93 1.23 -9.72
N ARG A 272 -2.80 1.80 -10.92
CA ARG A 272 -1.73 2.76 -11.22
C ARG A 272 -1.76 4.01 -10.33
N ARG A 273 -2.95 4.50 -9.96
CA ARG A 273 -3.11 5.67 -9.07
C ARG A 273 -2.65 5.35 -7.66
N ILE A 274 -2.97 4.16 -7.15
CA ILE A 274 -2.53 3.68 -5.84
C ILE A 274 -1.01 3.57 -5.81
N LEU A 275 -0.41 2.93 -6.81
CA LEU A 275 1.05 2.74 -6.89
C LEU A 275 1.79 4.09 -6.98
N LEU A 276 1.33 5.02 -7.82
CA LEU A 276 1.90 6.36 -7.89
C LEU A 276 1.78 7.08 -6.54
N ARG A 277 0.59 7.07 -5.93
CA ARG A 277 0.33 7.70 -4.63
C ARG A 277 1.26 7.15 -3.55
N TYR A 278 1.50 5.84 -3.53
CA TYR A 278 2.35 5.18 -2.54
C TYR A 278 3.83 5.56 -2.70
N ARG A 279 4.32 5.59 -3.95
CA ARG A 279 5.67 6.06 -4.24
C ARG A 279 5.83 7.53 -3.82
N GLU A 280 4.92 8.40 -4.23
CA GLU A 280 5.02 9.84 -3.96
C GLU A 280 4.86 10.17 -2.47
N SER A 281 3.94 9.51 -1.76
CA SER A 281 3.76 9.74 -0.32
C SER A 281 4.98 9.29 0.48
N SER A 282 5.54 8.13 0.15
CA SER A 282 6.67 7.57 0.89
C SER A 282 7.96 8.35 0.64
N ILE A 283 8.28 8.68 -0.63
CA ILE A 283 9.43 9.53 -0.98
C ILE A 283 9.34 10.91 -0.30
N MET A 284 8.15 11.51 -0.29
CA MET A 284 7.92 12.79 0.40
C MET A 284 8.14 12.66 1.90
N TYR A 285 7.57 11.63 2.52
CA TYR A 285 7.72 11.40 3.95
C TYR A 285 9.20 11.16 4.33
N GLU A 286 9.92 10.35 3.56
CA GLU A 286 11.36 10.16 3.72
C GLU A 286 12.13 11.48 3.65
N SER A 287 11.73 12.41 2.77
CA SER A 287 12.34 13.76 2.69
C SER A 287 12.17 14.58 3.97
N GLN A 288 11.12 14.33 4.75
CA GLN A 288 10.84 15.03 6.00
C GLN A 288 11.58 14.42 7.18
N VAL A 289 11.69 13.09 7.24
CA VAL A 289 12.29 12.37 8.37
C VAL A 289 13.78 12.02 8.18
N GLY A 290 14.32 12.23 6.98
CA GLY A 290 15.72 11.95 6.66
C GLY A 290 15.98 10.54 6.12
N GLY A 291 14.96 9.84 5.63
CA GLY A 291 15.05 8.49 5.07
C GLY A 291 14.48 7.39 5.97
N ILE A 292 14.07 6.28 5.36
CA ILE A 292 13.54 5.08 6.06
C ILE A 292 14.20 3.83 5.47
N SER A 293 14.59 2.88 6.32
CA SER A 293 15.02 1.54 5.89
C SER A 293 13.88 0.53 6.11
N LEU A 294 13.75 -0.46 5.22
CA LEU A 294 12.71 -1.49 5.35
C LEU A 294 13.04 -2.54 6.41
N VAL A 295 14.31 -2.66 6.80
CA VAL A 295 14.77 -3.56 7.85
C VAL A 295 15.22 -2.72 9.06
N PRO A 296 14.28 -2.13 9.83
CA PRO A 296 14.65 -1.28 10.96
C PRO A 296 15.19 -2.13 12.12
N PRO A 297 16.17 -1.62 12.90
CA PRO A 297 16.67 -2.29 14.09
C PRO A 297 15.74 -2.20 15.32
N SER A 298 14.60 -1.48 15.26
CA SER A 298 13.72 -1.28 16.42
C SER A 298 12.21 -1.28 16.10
N SER A 299 11.42 -1.86 17.01
CA SER A 299 9.99 -2.14 16.90
C SER A 299 9.07 -0.99 17.35
N VAL A 300 9.49 0.27 17.22
CA VAL A 300 8.72 1.44 17.71
C VAL A 300 8.51 2.43 16.58
N ALA A 301 7.90 1.97 15.50
CA ALA A 301 7.41 2.84 14.44
C ALA A 301 6.04 3.42 14.86
N THR A 302 5.82 4.71 14.61
CA THR A 302 4.48 5.30 14.71
C THR A 302 3.56 4.71 13.63
N PRO A 303 2.22 4.74 13.79
CA PRO A 303 1.31 4.23 12.76
C PRO A 303 1.50 4.88 11.38
N ASN A 304 1.93 6.15 11.33
CA ASN A 304 2.25 6.80 10.09
C ASN A 304 3.58 6.29 9.50
N GLU A 305 4.61 6.06 10.30
CA GLU A 305 5.88 5.46 9.84
C GLU A 305 5.65 4.06 9.27
N GLU A 306 4.89 3.20 9.97
CA GLU A 306 4.51 1.86 9.49
C GLU A 306 3.83 1.93 8.12
N LYS A 307 2.84 2.82 7.98
CA LYS A 307 2.15 3.04 6.70
C LYS A 307 3.12 3.42 5.57
N GLN A 308 4.03 4.37 5.81
CA GLN A 308 4.95 4.86 4.78
C GLN A 308 6.01 3.79 4.43
N LEU A 309 6.41 2.99 5.40
CA LEU A 309 7.28 1.82 5.21
C LEU A 309 6.60 0.77 4.31
N TYR A 310 5.32 0.46 4.53
CA TYR A 310 4.57 -0.49 3.67
C TYR A 310 4.37 0.06 2.24
N GLN A 311 4.18 1.38 2.11
CA GLN A 311 4.10 2.05 0.81
C GLN A 311 5.45 2.02 0.06
N LYS A 312 6.57 2.20 0.76
CA LYS A 312 7.92 2.01 0.21
C LYS A 312 8.11 0.57 -0.26
N ALA A 313 7.79 -0.40 0.59
CA ALA A 313 7.86 -1.82 0.28
C ALA A 313 7.06 -2.18 -0.98
N THR A 314 5.80 -1.73 -1.07
CA THR A 314 4.95 -1.93 -2.25
C THR A 314 5.58 -1.34 -3.51
N SER A 315 6.15 -0.14 -3.43
CA SER A 315 6.79 0.54 -4.56
C SER A 315 8.05 -0.18 -5.02
N LEU A 316 8.84 -0.74 -4.09
CA LEU A 316 10.03 -1.53 -4.40
C LEU A 316 9.68 -2.89 -5.00
N ILE A 317 8.62 -3.55 -4.53
CA ILE A 317 8.07 -4.75 -5.17
C ILE A 317 7.62 -4.44 -6.60
N TYR A 318 6.95 -3.30 -6.83
CA TYR A 318 6.56 -2.91 -8.18
C TYR A 318 7.76 -2.64 -9.10
N MET A 319 8.81 -2.00 -8.60
CA MET A 319 10.06 -1.80 -9.33
C MET A 319 10.76 -3.12 -9.66
N LEU A 320 10.80 -4.05 -8.70
CA LEU A 320 11.33 -5.41 -8.87
C LEU A 320 10.64 -6.17 -10.00
N ILE A 321 9.31 -6.13 -10.01
CA ILE A 321 8.49 -6.73 -11.08
C ILE A 321 8.79 -6.04 -12.41
N GLY A 322 8.96 -4.71 -12.40
CA GLY A 322 9.29 -3.93 -13.58
C GLY A 322 10.58 -4.38 -14.27
N PHE A 323 11.63 -4.72 -13.50
CA PHE A 323 12.90 -5.15 -14.09
C PHE A 323 13.03 -6.66 -14.32
N LEU A 324 12.32 -7.50 -13.56
CA LEU A 324 12.31 -8.96 -13.80
C LEU A 324 11.35 -9.36 -14.93
N GLY A 325 10.32 -8.56 -15.17
CA GLY A 325 9.19 -8.91 -16.01
C GLY A 325 8.19 -9.79 -15.27
N ASN A 326 6.92 -9.70 -15.70
CA ASN A 326 5.81 -10.41 -15.07
C ASN A 326 6.01 -11.93 -15.09
N GLU A 327 6.42 -12.51 -16.22
CA GLU A 327 6.56 -13.96 -16.37
C GLU A 327 7.55 -14.54 -15.35
N THR A 328 8.75 -13.97 -15.29
CA THR A 328 9.80 -14.31 -14.32
C THR A 328 9.33 -14.15 -12.88
N PHE A 329 8.70 -13.01 -12.56
CA PHE A 329 8.24 -12.74 -11.21
C PHE A 329 7.19 -13.74 -10.75
N TYR A 330 6.16 -13.99 -11.56
CA TYR A 330 5.09 -14.92 -11.20
C TYR A 330 5.58 -16.38 -11.13
N ASP A 331 6.52 -16.78 -11.98
CA ASP A 331 7.16 -18.09 -11.88
C ASP A 331 7.92 -18.25 -10.55
N GLY A 332 8.75 -17.25 -10.19
CA GLY A 332 9.50 -17.25 -8.93
C GLY A 332 8.58 -17.20 -7.71
N LEU A 333 7.57 -16.34 -7.73
CA LEU A 333 6.59 -16.18 -6.66
C LEU A 333 5.78 -17.46 -6.43
N ARG A 334 5.29 -18.11 -7.50
CA ARG A 334 4.60 -19.40 -7.37
C ARG A 334 5.50 -20.42 -6.70
N ARG A 335 6.72 -20.64 -7.19
CA ARG A 335 7.65 -21.60 -6.57
C ARG A 335 7.91 -21.28 -5.11
N HIS A 336 8.06 -20.00 -4.78
CA HIS A 336 8.22 -19.56 -3.40
C HIS A 336 7.01 -19.96 -2.53
N MET A 337 5.79 -19.70 -3.00
CA MET A 337 4.56 -20.12 -2.33
C MET A 337 4.49 -21.64 -2.16
N TRP A 338 4.77 -22.41 -3.22
CA TRP A 338 4.75 -23.89 -3.16
C TRP A 338 5.75 -24.46 -2.14
N GLN A 339 6.91 -23.83 -1.96
CA GLN A 339 7.96 -24.30 -1.05
C GLN A 339 7.76 -23.85 0.40
N ASN A 340 7.13 -22.70 0.63
CA ASN A 340 7.11 -22.04 1.94
C ASN A 340 5.69 -21.85 2.52
N SER A 341 4.65 -22.39 1.86
CA SER A 341 3.27 -22.37 2.38
C SER A 341 3.19 -22.95 3.80
N PHE A 342 2.59 -22.20 4.71
CA PHE A 342 2.50 -22.50 6.17
C PHE A 342 3.84 -22.61 6.90
N GLY A 343 4.96 -22.41 6.20
CA GLY A 343 6.30 -22.25 6.75
C GLY A 343 6.67 -20.76 6.84
N SER A 344 7.91 -20.46 7.21
CA SER A 344 8.41 -19.09 7.30
C SER A 344 8.90 -18.57 5.95
N SER A 345 8.51 -17.34 5.59
CA SER A 345 8.95 -16.63 4.39
C SER A 345 9.90 -15.49 4.77
N THR A 346 11.20 -15.73 4.70
CA THR A 346 12.25 -14.71 4.88
C THR A 346 12.56 -14.00 3.56
N PRO A 347 13.01 -12.73 3.56
CA PRO A 347 13.51 -12.05 2.37
C PRO A 347 14.53 -12.87 1.56
N GLU A 348 15.46 -13.57 2.22
CA GLU A 348 16.49 -14.39 1.58
C GLU A 348 15.90 -15.53 0.73
N LEU A 349 14.92 -16.26 1.28
CA LEU A 349 14.20 -17.32 0.56
C LEU A 349 13.38 -16.76 -0.61
N PHE A 350 12.79 -15.57 -0.44
CA PHE A 350 12.05 -14.88 -1.49
C PHE A 350 12.98 -14.49 -2.65
N TRP A 351 14.10 -13.82 -2.36
CA TRP A 351 15.12 -13.47 -3.36
C TRP A 351 15.67 -14.69 -4.08
N ARG A 352 15.97 -15.76 -3.36
CA ARG A 352 16.44 -17.02 -3.96
C ARG A 352 15.43 -17.58 -4.95
N SER A 353 14.14 -17.52 -4.63
CA SER A 353 13.08 -18.03 -5.51
C SER A 353 12.97 -17.22 -6.80
N LEU A 354 13.07 -15.89 -6.70
CA LEU A 354 13.10 -14.99 -7.85
C LEU A 354 14.38 -15.13 -8.68
N GLN A 355 15.53 -15.30 -8.04
CA GLN A 355 16.82 -15.54 -8.71
C GLN A 355 16.75 -16.80 -9.58
N LEU A 356 16.23 -17.91 -9.03
CA LEU A 356 16.09 -19.17 -9.78
C LEU A 356 15.11 -19.06 -10.96
N ALA A 357 14.11 -18.19 -10.89
CA ALA A 357 13.23 -17.89 -12.02
C ALA A 357 13.95 -17.02 -13.06
N SER A 358 14.66 -15.98 -12.60
CA SER A 358 15.46 -15.10 -13.45
C SER A 358 16.51 -15.84 -14.27
N GLU A 359 17.19 -16.82 -13.67
CA GLU A 359 18.17 -17.66 -14.36
C GLU A 359 17.56 -18.56 -15.44
N ARG A 360 16.30 -19.00 -15.27
CA ARG A 360 15.61 -19.82 -16.26
C ARG A 360 15.11 -19.01 -17.45
N GLU A 361 14.54 -17.84 -17.17
CA GLU A 361 14.00 -16.94 -18.19
C GLU A 361 15.06 -16.00 -18.78
N ALA A 362 16.31 -16.09 -18.29
CA ALA A 362 17.40 -15.19 -18.65
C ALA A 362 17.06 -13.70 -18.48
N ALA A 363 16.25 -13.37 -17.47
CA ALA A 363 15.74 -12.02 -17.24
C ALA A 363 16.82 -11.04 -16.75
N LEU A 364 17.81 -11.54 -16.00
CA LEU A 364 18.99 -10.77 -15.58
C LEU A 364 20.26 -11.34 -16.23
N ALA A 365 21.30 -10.51 -16.29
CA ALA A 365 22.61 -10.97 -16.71
C ALA A 365 23.13 -12.10 -15.80
N LYS A 366 23.86 -13.07 -16.35
CA LYS A 366 24.26 -14.31 -15.67
C LYS A 366 25.01 -14.13 -14.34
N ASN A 367 25.64 -12.97 -14.12
CA ASN A 367 26.42 -12.66 -12.92
C ASN A 367 25.70 -11.68 -11.99
N TRP A 368 24.41 -11.42 -12.22
CA TRP A 368 23.62 -10.51 -11.42
C TRP A 368 22.72 -11.30 -10.50
N ASP A 369 22.64 -10.82 -9.27
CA ASP A 369 21.94 -11.46 -8.18
C ASP A 369 20.83 -10.54 -7.68
N VAL A 370 19.59 -11.05 -7.68
CA VAL A 370 18.40 -10.32 -7.22
C VAL A 370 18.60 -9.82 -5.80
N LYS A 371 19.19 -10.63 -4.91
CA LYS A 371 19.43 -10.23 -3.53
C LYS A 371 20.40 -9.04 -3.48
N SER A 372 21.53 -9.12 -4.15
CA SER A 372 22.52 -8.04 -4.20
C SER A 372 21.95 -6.71 -4.73
N ILE A 373 21.05 -6.77 -5.72
CA ILE A 373 20.34 -5.58 -6.21
C ILE A 373 19.38 -5.06 -5.13
N MET A 374 18.50 -5.91 -4.61
CA MET A 374 17.43 -5.52 -3.69
C MET A 374 17.93 -5.12 -2.31
N ASP A 375 19.06 -5.66 -1.84
CA ASP A 375 19.69 -5.27 -0.57
C ASP A 375 20.04 -3.77 -0.58
N THR A 376 20.44 -3.21 -1.73
CA THR A 376 20.67 -1.76 -1.84
C THR A 376 19.40 -0.94 -1.62
N TRP A 377 18.21 -1.52 -1.85
CA TRP A 377 16.94 -0.83 -1.68
C TRP A 377 16.28 -1.08 -0.33
N THR A 378 16.48 -2.26 0.25
CA THR A 378 15.79 -2.67 1.49
C THR A 378 16.57 -2.33 2.74
N MET A 379 17.90 -2.38 2.69
CA MET A 379 18.76 -2.20 3.88
C MET A 379 19.22 -0.76 4.09
N GLN A 380 19.23 0.06 3.04
CA GLN A 380 19.65 1.46 3.08
C GLN A 380 18.46 2.39 3.36
N ASP A 381 18.71 3.44 4.12
CA ASP A 381 17.78 4.55 4.31
C ASP A 381 17.73 5.45 3.07
N GLY A 382 16.57 6.08 2.85
CA GLY A 382 16.39 7.03 1.75
C GLY A 382 16.28 6.39 0.38
N TYR A 383 16.65 7.16 -0.63
CA TYR A 383 16.57 6.82 -2.05
C TYR A 383 17.58 7.65 -2.88
N PRO A 384 17.94 7.21 -4.10
CA PRO A 384 18.88 7.94 -4.94
C PRO A 384 18.24 9.09 -5.70
N LEU A 385 19.05 10.12 -5.95
CA LEU A 385 18.83 11.14 -6.98
C LEU A 385 19.73 10.85 -8.16
N VAL A 386 19.14 10.62 -9.33
CA VAL A 386 19.85 10.43 -10.60
C VAL A 386 19.93 11.76 -11.34
N THR A 387 21.14 12.25 -11.63
CA THR A 387 21.34 13.48 -12.40
C THR A 387 21.79 13.15 -13.82
N VAL A 388 21.07 13.71 -14.80
CA VAL A 388 21.32 13.58 -16.24
C VAL A 388 22.05 14.82 -16.71
N ILE A 389 23.25 14.63 -17.26
CA ILE A 389 24.09 15.71 -17.83
C ILE A 389 24.36 15.37 -19.28
N ARG A 390 24.09 16.31 -20.19
CA ARG A 390 24.38 16.18 -21.61
C ARG A 390 25.65 16.93 -21.97
N ASN A 391 26.48 16.31 -22.78
CA ASN A 391 27.61 16.97 -23.45
C ASN A 391 27.43 16.81 -24.96
N GLY A 392 26.87 17.84 -25.60
CA GLY A 392 26.37 17.72 -26.97
C GLY A 392 25.24 16.68 -27.06
N SER A 393 25.46 15.63 -27.85
CA SER A 393 24.49 14.53 -27.98
C SER A 393 24.74 13.35 -27.06
N GLU A 394 25.83 13.36 -26.29
CA GLU A 394 26.16 12.30 -25.34
C GLU A 394 25.48 12.55 -24.00
N VAL A 395 25.05 11.47 -23.34
CA VAL A 395 24.37 11.55 -22.04
C VAL A 395 25.17 10.83 -20.97
N PHE A 396 25.44 11.54 -19.87
CA PHE A 396 26.09 11.03 -18.68
C PHE A 396 25.09 11.04 -17.52
N LEU A 397 25.02 9.93 -16.80
CA LEU A 397 24.21 9.81 -15.60
C LEU A 397 25.11 9.75 -14.39
N THR A 398 24.69 10.39 -13.31
CA THR A 398 25.31 10.26 -12.00
C THR A 398 24.27 9.92 -10.96
N GLN A 399 24.65 9.18 -9.93
CA GLN A 399 23.80 8.92 -8.77
C GLN A 399 24.45 9.43 -7.48
N ARG A 400 23.59 9.82 -6.55
CA ARG A 400 23.94 10.14 -5.16
C ARG A 400 22.72 9.93 -4.26
N HIS A 401 22.94 9.86 -2.96
CA HIS A 401 21.86 9.89 -1.99
C HIS A 401 21.09 11.23 -2.10
N ALA A 402 19.75 11.16 -2.19
CA ALA A 402 18.92 12.36 -2.43
C ALA A 402 18.84 13.30 -1.21
N LEU A 403 18.77 12.73 -0.01
CA LEU A 403 18.58 13.47 1.26
C LEU A 403 19.90 13.81 1.98
N ASN A 404 20.84 12.87 2.04
CA ASN A 404 22.11 13.04 2.73
C ASN A 404 23.29 13.20 1.74
N ARG A 405 23.75 14.43 1.53
CA ARG A 405 24.84 14.74 0.58
C ARG A 405 26.21 14.18 0.97
N SER A 406 26.42 13.83 2.24
CA SER A 406 27.70 13.24 2.70
C SER A 406 27.70 11.72 2.67
N SER A 407 26.56 11.08 2.40
CA SER A 407 26.47 9.62 2.30
C SER A 407 27.20 9.11 1.05
N SER A 408 27.96 8.03 1.22
CA SER A 408 28.57 7.27 0.12
C SER A 408 27.72 6.07 -0.32
N GLN A 409 26.49 5.95 0.19
CA GLN A 409 25.54 4.92 -0.22
C GLN A 409 25.17 5.08 -1.71
N LEU A 410 25.17 3.97 -2.42
CA LEU A 410 24.83 3.88 -3.84
C LEU A 410 23.85 2.73 -4.05
N TRP A 411 23.10 2.80 -5.15
CA TRP A 411 22.05 1.84 -5.47
C TRP A 411 22.33 1.13 -6.79
N TRP A 412 21.81 -0.09 -6.89
CA TRP A 412 21.63 -0.75 -8.17
C TRP A 412 20.33 -0.26 -8.81
N ILE A 413 20.44 0.69 -9.75
CA ILE A 413 19.28 1.39 -10.31
C ILE A 413 18.94 0.84 -11.70
N PRO A 414 17.76 0.20 -11.87
CA PRO A 414 17.24 -0.15 -13.18
C PRO A 414 16.78 1.12 -13.91
N LEU A 415 17.48 1.50 -14.98
CA LEU A 415 17.19 2.72 -15.72
C LEU A 415 16.33 2.44 -16.95
N THR A 416 15.15 3.04 -16.97
CA THR A 416 14.31 3.17 -18.17
C THR A 416 14.40 4.60 -18.69
N TYR A 417 14.46 4.77 -20.01
CA TYR A 417 14.47 6.09 -20.62
C TYR A 417 13.82 6.12 -22.01
N LEU A 418 13.30 7.30 -22.35
CA LEU A 418 12.67 7.64 -23.62
C LEU A 418 13.31 8.93 -24.15
N ILE A 419 13.60 8.95 -25.45
CA ILE A 419 14.00 10.17 -26.17
C ILE A 419 12.77 10.68 -26.90
N GLU A 420 12.62 12.01 -26.99
CA GLU A 420 11.50 12.65 -27.69
C GLU A 420 11.23 12.02 -29.08
N GLY A 421 9.96 11.79 -29.39
CA GLY A 421 9.52 11.11 -30.62
C GLY A 421 9.60 9.57 -30.57
N GLY A 422 10.19 8.98 -29.52
CA GLY A 422 10.14 7.55 -29.28
C GLY A 422 8.78 7.06 -28.79
N SER A 423 8.45 5.79 -29.02
CA SER A 423 7.23 5.18 -28.47
C SER A 423 7.46 4.65 -27.05
N PHE A 424 6.49 4.83 -26.15
CA PHE A 424 6.46 4.11 -24.88
C PHE A 424 6.31 2.61 -25.14
N SER A 425 7.36 1.84 -24.82
CA SER A 425 7.29 0.38 -24.88
C SER A 425 6.20 -0.14 -23.95
N LYS A 426 5.57 -1.26 -24.35
CA LYS A 426 4.67 -2.00 -23.44
C LYS A 426 5.46 -2.63 -22.29
N ASN A 427 6.67 -3.11 -22.58
CA ASN A 427 7.58 -3.69 -21.61
C ASN A 427 8.50 -2.61 -21.03
N LEU A 428 8.56 -2.51 -19.70
CA LEU A 428 9.36 -1.53 -18.96
C LEU A 428 10.74 -2.09 -18.58
N GLU A 429 11.27 -2.99 -19.41
CA GLU A 429 12.59 -3.58 -19.19
C GLU A 429 13.68 -2.48 -19.14
N PRO A 430 14.62 -2.55 -18.18
CA PRO A 430 15.67 -1.56 -18.06
C PRO A 430 16.57 -1.55 -19.29
N ARG A 431 16.84 -0.35 -19.80
CA ARG A 431 17.72 -0.14 -20.97
C ARG A 431 19.18 0.12 -20.57
N ALA A 432 19.41 0.44 -19.30
CA ALA A 432 20.71 0.65 -18.70
C ALA A 432 20.62 0.38 -17.19
N TRP A 433 21.78 0.27 -16.54
CA TRP A 433 21.87 0.08 -15.10
C TRP A 433 22.99 0.93 -14.52
N LEU A 434 22.69 1.58 -13.40
CA LEU A 434 23.70 2.11 -12.49
C LEU A 434 24.01 1.04 -11.45
N SER A 435 25.29 0.75 -11.24
CA SER A 435 25.76 -0.21 -10.23
C SER A 435 26.03 0.51 -8.91
N ALA A 436 25.93 -0.20 -7.79
CA ALA A 436 26.32 0.32 -6.47
C ALA A 436 27.82 0.62 -6.32
N ASP A 437 28.66 0.23 -7.29
CA ASP A 437 30.10 0.54 -7.26
C ASP A 437 30.47 1.74 -8.14
N SER A 438 29.52 2.29 -8.91
CA SER A 438 29.77 3.40 -9.83
C SER A 438 28.88 4.61 -9.56
N HIS A 439 29.52 5.74 -9.32
CA HIS A 439 28.84 7.04 -9.22
C HIS A 439 28.28 7.52 -10.56
N SER A 440 28.84 7.06 -11.69
CA SER A 440 28.45 7.55 -13.00
C SER A 440 28.51 6.49 -14.10
N ILE A 441 27.71 6.70 -15.15
CA ILE A 441 27.78 5.94 -16.39
C ILE A 441 27.58 6.86 -17.59
N LYS A 442 28.18 6.52 -18.71
CA LYS A 442 27.82 7.07 -20.02
C LYS A 442 26.73 6.18 -20.63
N LEU A 443 25.58 6.75 -20.98
CA LEU A 443 24.54 6.01 -21.67
C LEU A 443 24.99 5.70 -23.10
N ASN A 444 24.71 4.50 -23.56
CA ASN A 444 24.85 4.13 -24.97
C ASN A 444 23.64 4.62 -25.78
N ALA A 445 23.38 5.93 -25.73
CA ALA A 445 22.30 6.61 -26.41
C ALA A 445 22.79 7.98 -26.91
N ILE A 446 22.35 8.37 -28.10
CA ILE A 446 22.65 9.66 -28.71
C ILE A 446 21.35 10.46 -28.73
N VAL A 447 21.34 11.61 -28.06
CA VAL A 447 20.16 12.49 -27.96
C VAL A 447 20.39 13.74 -28.80
N PRO A 448 19.62 13.96 -29.88
CA PRO A 448 19.71 15.18 -30.68
C PRO A 448 19.58 16.45 -29.83
N PRO A 449 20.32 17.53 -30.13
CA PRO A 449 20.34 18.75 -29.30
C PRO A 449 18.96 19.38 -29.06
N ASN A 450 18.03 19.23 -30.01
CA ASN A 450 16.67 19.76 -29.95
C ASN A 450 15.65 18.79 -29.31
N GLN A 451 16.09 17.63 -28.82
CA GLN A 451 15.22 16.63 -28.21
C GLN A 451 15.55 16.44 -26.74
N TRP A 452 14.53 16.20 -25.91
CA TRP A 452 14.71 15.83 -24.51
C TRP A 452 14.90 14.32 -24.35
N ILE A 453 15.47 13.95 -23.20
CA ILE A 453 15.49 12.57 -22.69
C ILE A 453 14.75 12.54 -21.35
N LEU A 454 13.91 11.54 -21.15
CA LEU A 454 13.09 11.34 -19.96
C LEU A 454 13.44 9.99 -19.34
N LEU A 455 13.86 10.00 -18.08
CA LEU A 455 14.16 8.78 -17.31
C LEU A 455 13.00 8.39 -16.41
N ASN A 456 13.04 7.13 -15.95
CA ASN A 456 12.07 6.52 -15.03
C ASN A 456 10.66 6.46 -15.65
N LEU A 457 10.53 5.74 -16.76
CA LEU A 457 9.26 5.65 -17.48
C LEU A 457 8.15 5.13 -16.56
N ARG A 458 7.01 5.85 -16.58
CA ARG A 458 5.84 5.62 -15.73
C ARG A 458 6.08 5.72 -14.21
N ALA A 459 7.18 6.34 -13.79
CA ALA A 459 7.53 6.51 -12.38
C ALA A 459 7.61 5.18 -11.60
N VAL A 460 8.03 4.09 -12.26
CA VAL A 460 8.12 2.74 -11.67
C VAL A 460 9.26 2.65 -10.66
N GLY A 461 10.40 3.28 -10.97
CA GLY A 461 11.58 3.26 -10.13
C GLY A 461 11.42 4.15 -8.89
N TYR A 462 11.90 3.66 -7.75
CA TYR A 462 11.87 4.37 -6.47
C TYR A 462 13.03 5.38 -6.34
N TYR A 463 13.15 6.27 -7.32
CA TYR A 463 14.19 7.30 -7.36
C TYR A 463 13.67 8.57 -8.02
N ARG A 464 14.38 9.68 -7.77
CA ARG A 464 14.11 10.99 -8.38
C ARG A 464 15.10 11.28 -9.50
N VAL A 465 14.71 12.11 -10.46
CA VAL A 465 15.56 12.51 -11.58
C VAL A 465 15.77 14.02 -11.63
N ASN A 466 17.02 14.44 -11.76
CA ASN A 466 17.40 15.80 -12.11
C ASN A 466 17.99 15.82 -13.53
N TYR A 467 17.70 16.86 -14.30
CA TYR A 467 18.27 17.07 -15.62
C TYR A 467 19.13 18.35 -15.64
N ASP A 468 19.99 18.49 -16.64
CA ASP A 468 20.63 19.76 -16.94
C ASP A 468 19.60 20.83 -17.38
N GLU A 469 20.01 22.09 -17.32
CA GLU A 469 19.13 23.23 -17.60
C GLU A 469 18.54 23.16 -19.01
N HIS A 470 19.34 22.75 -20.01
CA HIS A 470 18.90 22.62 -21.39
C HIS A 470 17.78 21.58 -21.55
N THR A 471 17.93 20.40 -20.93
CA THR A 471 16.89 19.37 -20.98
C THR A 471 15.65 19.78 -20.21
N TRP A 472 15.79 20.48 -19.08
CA TRP A 472 14.65 21.06 -18.37
C TRP A 472 13.88 22.09 -19.22
N GLN A 473 14.58 22.93 -19.99
CA GLN A 473 13.96 23.88 -20.91
C GLN A 473 13.18 23.17 -22.01
N LEU A 474 13.74 22.11 -22.61
CA LEU A 474 13.05 21.31 -23.62
C LEU A 474 11.78 20.65 -23.05
N LEU A 475 11.88 20.02 -21.87
CA LEU A 475 10.73 19.44 -21.18
C LEU A 475 9.67 20.49 -20.84
N ALA A 476 10.07 21.67 -20.38
CA ALA A 476 9.15 22.77 -20.08
C ALA A 476 8.40 23.26 -21.33
N THR A 477 9.09 23.37 -22.48
CA THR A 477 8.46 23.72 -23.75
C THR A 477 7.47 22.66 -24.19
N THR A 478 7.86 21.37 -24.19
CA THR A 478 6.97 20.26 -24.54
C THR A 478 5.73 20.21 -23.63
N LEU A 479 5.89 20.39 -22.32
CA LEU A 479 4.78 20.44 -21.38
C LEU A 479 3.84 21.63 -21.64
N PHE A 480 4.39 22.79 -21.97
CA PHE A 480 3.59 23.97 -22.27
C PHE A 480 2.81 23.84 -23.58
N ASP A 481 3.44 23.31 -24.63
CA ASP A 481 2.88 23.22 -25.98
C ASP A 481 1.92 22.02 -26.13
N ASP A 482 2.34 20.83 -25.68
CA ASP A 482 1.55 19.60 -25.72
C ASP A 482 1.96 18.63 -24.59
N PHE A 483 1.50 18.91 -23.37
CA PHE A 483 1.77 18.02 -22.22
C PHE A 483 1.29 16.58 -22.45
N ARG A 484 0.27 16.34 -23.27
CA ARG A 484 -0.27 14.98 -23.48
C ARG A 484 0.67 14.09 -24.28
N SER A 485 1.68 14.66 -24.95
CA SER A 485 2.79 13.91 -25.53
C SER A 485 3.62 13.13 -24.50
N ILE A 486 3.64 13.59 -23.24
CA ILE A 486 4.32 12.93 -22.12
C ILE A 486 3.30 12.11 -21.32
N ASN A 487 3.63 10.85 -21.03
CA ASN A 487 2.77 9.97 -20.24
C ASN A 487 2.37 10.59 -18.91
N VAL A 488 1.09 10.46 -18.54
CA VAL A 488 0.50 11.04 -17.32
C VAL A 488 1.29 10.76 -16.04
N LEU A 489 1.84 9.54 -15.88
CA LEU A 489 2.62 9.19 -14.69
C LEU A 489 4.00 9.86 -14.69
N ASN A 490 4.60 10.06 -15.85
CA ASN A 490 5.85 10.82 -15.97
C ASN A 490 5.63 12.32 -15.76
N ARG A 491 4.48 12.87 -16.15
CA ARG A 491 4.13 14.26 -15.80
C ARG A 491 4.03 14.45 -14.30
N ALA A 492 3.38 13.51 -13.60
CA ALA A 492 3.32 13.50 -12.15
C ALA A 492 4.71 13.40 -11.51
N GLN A 493 5.59 12.54 -12.04
CA GLN A 493 6.98 12.47 -11.61
C GLN A 493 7.72 13.80 -11.83
N ILE A 494 7.61 14.42 -13.00
CA ILE A 494 8.28 15.70 -13.30
C ILE A 494 7.85 16.78 -12.31
N VAL A 495 6.54 16.88 -12.03
CA VAL A 495 5.99 17.82 -11.05
C VAL A 495 6.53 17.53 -9.64
N SER A 496 6.58 16.27 -9.22
CA SER A 496 7.13 15.92 -7.91
C SER A 496 8.64 16.20 -7.82
N ASP A 497 9.40 15.81 -8.84
CA ASP A 497 10.86 15.95 -8.89
C ASP A 497 11.25 17.44 -8.91
N ILE A 498 10.61 18.27 -9.74
CA ILE A 498 10.97 19.69 -9.83
C ILE A 498 10.73 20.43 -8.50
N LEU A 499 9.67 20.06 -7.78
CA LEU A 499 9.36 20.63 -6.47
C LEU A 499 10.36 20.21 -5.40
N PHE A 500 10.73 18.93 -5.38
CA PHE A 500 11.79 18.43 -4.51
C PHE A 500 13.13 19.12 -4.80
N LEU A 501 13.53 19.20 -6.07
CA LEU A 501 14.82 19.75 -6.49
C LEU A 501 14.95 21.25 -6.18
N TRP A 502 13.87 22.01 -6.37
CA TRP A 502 13.82 23.41 -5.97
C TRP A 502 13.94 23.57 -4.45
N ASN A 503 13.21 22.77 -3.67
CA ASN A 503 13.31 22.79 -2.20
C ASN A 503 14.70 22.39 -1.69
N GLN A 504 15.42 21.54 -2.43
CA GLN A 504 16.80 21.15 -2.14
C GLN A 504 17.84 22.16 -2.68
N GLU A 505 17.42 23.31 -3.20
CA GLU A 505 18.29 24.35 -3.79
C GLU A 505 19.17 23.82 -4.95
N LEU A 506 18.68 22.82 -5.68
CA LEU A 506 19.39 22.22 -6.82
C LEU A 506 19.01 22.88 -8.15
N LEU A 507 17.95 23.68 -8.16
CA LEU A 507 17.42 24.39 -9.32
C LEU A 507 16.92 25.77 -8.90
N THR A 508 16.89 26.71 -9.85
CA THR A 508 16.32 28.04 -9.61
C THR A 508 14.80 28.01 -9.64
N TRP A 509 14.15 28.96 -8.96
CA TRP A 509 12.71 29.16 -9.07
C TRP A 509 12.26 29.42 -10.52
N SER A 510 13.07 30.12 -11.31
CA SER A 510 12.77 30.39 -12.73
C SER A 510 12.61 29.10 -13.52
N THR A 511 13.54 28.15 -13.36
CA THR A 511 13.47 26.84 -14.00
C THR A 511 12.25 26.05 -13.52
N ALA A 512 12.02 26.02 -12.20
CA ALA A 512 10.90 25.30 -11.62
C ALA A 512 9.55 25.86 -12.09
N PHE A 513 9.37 27.17 -12.04
CA PHE A 513 8.16 27.84 -12.52
C PHE A 513 7.92 27.60 -14.02
N ASN A 514 8.96 27.66 -14.84
CA ASN A 514 8.84 27.42 -16.27
C ASN A 514 8.36 26.00 -16.59
N VAL A 515 8.79 25.00 -15.80
CA VAL A 515 8.30 23.63 -15.89
C VAL A 515 6.87 23.51 -15.36
N LEU A 516 6.53 24.16 -14.24
CA LEU A 516 5.23 23.99 -13.57
C LEU A 516 4.08 24.75 -14.22
N LYS A 517 4.34 25.81 -14.99
CA LYS A 517 3.27 26.68 -15.53
C LYS A 517 2.21 25.95 -16.37
N TYR A 518 2.53 24.81 -16.99
CA TYR A 518 1.57 24.02 -17.76
C TYR A 518 0.44 23.45 -16.89
N ILE A 519 0.66 23.30 -15.57
CA ILE A 519 -0.29 22.67 -14.63
C ILE A 519 -1.66 23.38 -14.62
N ILE A 520 -1.70 24.65 -15.03
CA ILE A 520 -2.94 25.44 -15.20
C ILE A 520 -3.89 24.79 -16.22
N ASN A 521 -3.34 24.09 -17.21
CA ASN A 521 -4.08 23.42 -18.28
C ASN A 521 -4.22 21.90 -18.07
N GLU A 522 -3.66 21.36 -16.99
CA GLU A 522 -3.71 19.92 -16.67
C GLU A 522 -5.08 19.55 -16.07
N ASP A 523 -5.64 18.44 -16.54
CA ASP A 523 -6.94 17.92 -16.12
C ASP A 523 -6.89 16.46 -15.63
N GLU A 524 -5.74 15.78 -15.76
CA GLU A 524 -5.57 14.42 -15.24
C GLU A 524 -5.23 14.43 -13.74
N TYR A 525 -5.75 13.42 -13.02
CA TYR A 525 -5.65 13.32 -11.56
C TYR A 525 -4.21 13.22 -11.07
N GLU A 526 -3.39 12.42 -11.76
CA GLU A 526 -2.07 12.01 -11.29
C GLU A 526 -1.09 13.20 -11.14
N PRO A 527 -0.92 14.10 -12.13
CA PRO A 527 -0.01 15.24 -11.98
C PRO A 527 -0.56 16.32 -11.04
N LEU A 528 -1.88 16.52 -11.00
CA LEU A 528 -2.51 17.44 -10.05
C LEU A 528 -2.30 17.00 -8.59
N VAL A 529 -2.39 15.69 -8.32
CA VAL A 529 -2.10 15.14 -6.99
C VAL A 529 -0.62 15.29 -6.63
N ALA A 530 0.29 15.02 -7.56
CA ALA A 530 1.72 15.25 -7.33
C ALA A 530 2.00 16.73 -6.99
N PHE A 531 1.34 17.66 -7.69
CA PHE A 531 1.42 19.09 -7.38
C PHE A 531 0.89 19.41 -5.97
N VAL A 532 -0.31 18.95 -5.63
CA VAL A 532 -0.91 19.19 -4.30
C VAL A 532 -0.01 18.61 -3.20
N VAL A 533 0.43 17.36 -3.33
CA VAL A 533 1.32 16.72 -2.34
C VAL A 533 2.64 17.48 -2.21
N GLY A 534 3.25 17.85 -3.34
CA GLY A 534 4.51 18.60 -3.37
C GLY A 534 4.40 19.99 -2.76
N VAL A 535 3.34 20.74 -3.05
CA VAL A 535 3.12 22.07 -2.48
C VAL A 535 2.81 21.99 -0.99
N THR A 536 1.92 21.10 -0.60
CA THR A 536 1.32 21.19 0.73
C THR A 536 2.22 20.67 1.83
N ASN A 537 2.95 19.60 1.52
CA ASN A 537 3.89 18.98 2.45
C ASN A 537 5.35 19.41 2.18
N GLY A 538 5.62 20.09 1.07
CA GLY A 538 6.95 20.60 0.69
C GLY A 538 7.13 22.11 0.76
N PHE A 539 6.09 22.95 0.59
CA PHE A 539 6.24 24.42 0.68
C PHE A 539 5.90 25.00 2.05
N CYS A 540 4.99 24.39 2.83
CA CYS A 540 4.41 25.09 3.99
C CYS A 540 4.16 24.25 5.24
N GLY A 541 4.41 22.94 5.23
CA GLY A 541 4.07 22.08 6.39
C GLY A 541 2.58 22.10 6.75
N ILE A 542 1.71 22.29 5.75
CA ILE A 542 0.28 22.48 5.93
C ILE A 542 -0.45 21.14 5.77
N SER A 543 -1.39 20.83 6.68
CA SER A 543 -2.16 19.58 6.67
C SER A 543 -2.90 19.33 5.35
N THR A 544 -3.12 18.06 5.00
CA THR A 544 -3.74 17.61 3.74
C THR A 544 -5.15 18.18 3.48
N GLU A 545 -5.92 18.52 4.52
CA GLU A 545 -7.21 19.20 4.41
C GLU A 545 -7.08 20.70 4.10
N SER A 546 -6.16 21.37 4.79
CA SER A 546 -5.83 22.78 4.56
C SER A 546 -5.24 22.98 3.16
N SER A 547 -4.46 22.00 2.73
CA SER A 547 -3.95 21.73 1.39
C SER A 547 -5.03 21.77 0.29
N PHE A 548 -6.11 21.03 0.48
CA PHE A 548 -7.21 20.95 -0.48
C PHE A 548 -7.96 22.29 -0.55
N SER A 549 -8.08 22.96 0.61
CA SER A 549 -8.65 24.30 0.73
C SER A 549 -7.77 25.36 0.04
N ILE A 550 -6.44 25.26 0.16
CA ILE A 550 -5.48 26.14 -0.52
C ILE A 550 -5.45 25.87 -2.02
N ALA A 551 -5.49 24.61 -2.47
CA ALA A 551 -5.57 24.29 -3.90
C ALA A 551 -6.86 24.85 -4.52
N LYS A 552 -7.99 24.74 -3.82
CA LYS A 552 -9.25 25.38 -4.21
C LYS A 552 -9.14 26.90 -4.19
N TRP A 553 -8.47 27.47 -3.19
CA TRP A 553 -8.23 28.91 -3.08
C TRP A 553 -7.31 29.43 -4.20
N LEU A 554 -6.25 28.70 -4.55
CA LEU A 554 -5.34 29.00 -5.66
C LEU A 554 -6.04 28.88 -7.00
N GLY A 555 -6.94 27.90 -7.18
CA GLY A 555 -7.79 27.82 -8.37
C GLY A 555 -8.74 29.01 -8.49
N ILE A 556 -9.33 29.45 -7.38
CA ILE A 556 -10.15 30.67 -7.32
C ILE A 556 -9.28 31.92 -7.56
N ALA A 557 -8.12 32.02 -6.93
CA ALA A 557 -7.21 33.16 -7.04
C ALA A 557 -6.63 33.28 -8.46
N ALA A 558 -6.28 32.18 -9.11
CA ALA A 558 -5.83 32.15 -10.51
C ALA A 558 -6.94 32.62 -11.45
N LYS A 559 -8.20 32.23 -11.19
CA LYS A 559 -9.37 32.71 -11.92
C LYS A 559 -9.57 34.22 -11.71
N TRP A 560 -9.49 34.70 -10.48
CA TRP A 560 -9.56 36.13 -10.15
C TRP A 560 -8.41 36.92 -10.77
N TYR A 561 -7.21 36.36 -10.84
CA TYR A 561 -6.05 37.00 -11.45
C TYR A 561 -6.19 37.08 -12.98
N ALA A 562 -6.72 36.02 -13.61
CA ALA A 562 -7.03 36.02 -15.04
C ALA A 562 -8.17 37.01 -15.40
N GLU A 563 -9.20 37.10 -14.56
CA GLU A 563 -10.27 38.09 -14.69
C GLU A 563 -9.77 39.52 -14.45
N PHE A 564 -8.88 39.72 -13.47
CA PHE A 564 -8.26 41.02 -13.19
C PHE A 564 -7.35 41.48 -14.32
N ILE A 565 -6.52 40.59 -14.88
CA ILE A 565 -5.69 40.88 -16.05
C ILE A 565 -6.56 41.19 -17.27
N SER A 566 -7.62 40.41 -17.52
CA SER A 566 -8.55 40.69 -18.62
C SER A 566 -9.24 42.05 -18.44
N TYR A 567 -9.72 42.36 -17.24
CA TYR A 567 -10.33 43.64 -16.91
C TYR A 567 -9.37 44.82 -17.07
N THR A 568 -8.12 44.69 -16.62
CA THR A 568 -7.11 45.76 -16.74
C THR A 568 -6.63 45.92 -18.17
N PHE A 569 -6.50 44.83 -18.94
CA PHE A 569 -6.13 44.89 -20.35
C PHE A 569 -7.24 45.55 -21.19
N ASP A 570 -8.50 45.17 -20.99
CA ASP A 570 -9.64 45.78 -21.70
C ASP A 570 -9.82 47.26 -21.34
N LYS A 571 -9.61 47.64 -20.08
CA LYS A 571 -9.86 48.99 -19.60
C LYS A 571 -8.72 49.98 -19.86
N PHE A 572 -7.48 49.51 -19.94
CA PHE A 572 -6.30 50.39 -20.07
C PHE A 572 -5.50 50.21 -21.36
N VAL A 573 -5.69 49.11 -22.09
CA VAL A 573 -4.93 48.82 -23.33
C VAL A 573 -5.80 48.87 -24.58
N VAL A 574 -7.09 48.51 -24.49
CA VAL A 574 -8.00 48.45 -25.66
C VAL A 574 -8.85 49.73 -25.81
N GLN A 575 -8.91 50.62 -24.82
CA GLN A 575 -9.55 51.92 -25.02
C GLN A 575 -8.70 52.84 -25.91
N ASP A 576 -9.26 53.12 -27.08
CA ASP A 576 -8.76 53.97 -28.16
C ASP A 576 -8.05 55.26 -27.67
N PRO A 577 -6.79 55.52 -28.08
CA PRO A 577 -6.06 56.75 -27.76
C PRO A 577 -6.71 58.05 -28.27
N SER A 578 -7.82 57.96 -29.01
CA SER A 578 -8.56 59.12 -29.52
C SER A 578 -9.46 59.82 -28.50
N GLN A 579 -9.71 59.23 -27.31
CA GLN A 579 -10.45 59.91 -26.24
C GLN A 579 -9.53 60.74 -25.34
N ASN A 580 -9.33 61.98 -25.77
CA ASN A 580 -8.73 63.08 -25.03
C ASN A 580 -9.44 63.26 -23.67
N LEU A 581 -8.80 62.86 -22.56
CA LEU A 581 -9.25 63.15 -21.18
C LEU A 581 -8.77 64.52 -20.66
N ASN A 582 -8.55 65.48 -21.57
CA ASN A 582 -8.22 66.87 -21.25
C ASN A 582 -9.32 67.82 -21.78
N SER A 583 -10.55 67.68 -21.28
CA SER A 583 -11.49 68.80 -21.26
C SER A 583 -12.12 68.88 -19.87
N LEU A 584 -11.47 69.68 -19.02
CA LEU A 584 -12.12 70.33 -17.89
C LEU A 584 -13.19 71.27 -18.48
N ASP A 585 -14.45 70.88 -18.38
CA ASP A 585 -15.57 71.83 -18.43
C ASP A 585 -16.55 71.46 -17.32
N TYR A 586 -16.53 72.27 -16.25
CA TYR A 586 -17.60 72.37 -15.27
C TYR A 586 -18.72 73.25 -15.86
N PRO A 587 -19.98 72.89 -15.63
CA PRO A 587 -20.90 73.91 -15.12
C PRO A 587 -21.83 73.42 -13.99
N ASP A 588 -21.89 74.27 -12.96
CA ASP A 588 -22.87 74.49 -11.87
C ASP A 588 -23.62 73.31 -11.21
#